data_AF-A0AAE5S7I0-F1
#
_entry.id   AF-A0AAE5S7I0-F1
#
_cell.length_a   1.000
_cell.length_b   1.000
_cell.length_c   1.000
_cell.angle_alpha   90.00
_cell.angle_beta   90.00
_cell.angle_gamma   90.00
#
_symmetry.space_group_name_H-M   'P 1'
#
loop_
_entity.id
_entity.type
_entity.pdbx_description
1 polymer ?
#
loop_
_entity_poly.entity_id
_entity_poly.type
_entity_poly.pdbx_seq_one_letter_code
_entity_poly.pdbx_strand_id
1 'polypeptide(L)'
;MSQSLIAALQNPALFPHPVDQFHVIETHISWVLLTGNYAYKMKKPVNFGFLDFTTLEARSHFCNEELRLNQRLTDNLYLEVLPITGSAEAPQLGGDGPVVDYVLKMRQFPQSQLLSTLQANGELTSAHIDELARQIAHFHLNAPKVPATHTAGTPHDVMVPVLQNFEQIRPFLSDKADLAQLEALQAWAESSFERLKPLFEQRKLNGFIRECHGDIHLGNATMIDGHVVIFDCIEFNEPFRFTDVYADTGFLAMDLEDRGLKSLARRFISQYLELTGDYQGLELLNFYKAYRALVRAKVALFSMPSEADAVQRATTLRQYRNYANLAESYSTTPSLFLAITHGVSAVGKSHVAMRLVEALGAIRLRSDVERKRLFGEQHVENKPQAGIYAADASAATYARLNEIADTVLRAGFPVALDATFLKREQRDAAAKIAEATGAPFLILDCNAPQAVIAAWLAQRQTDKNDLSDATLTVIEGQQANRDPLSAEELLLSKRVETNESGTLDALVAQIRQRLSRS
;
A
#
# COMPACT_ATOMS: atom_id res chain seq x y z
N MET A 1 12.26 11.99 36.35
CA MET A 1 10.90 12.55 36.45
C MET A 1 9.87 11.64 35.80
N SER A 2 10.11 11.11 34.62
CA SER A 2 9.07 10.42 33.83
C SER A 2 8.66 9.04 34.35
N GLN A 3 9.60 8.22 34.87
CA GLN A 3 9.26 6.89 35.42
C GLN A 3 8.45 6.98 36.73
N SER A 4 8.79 7.91 37.62
CA SER A 4 8.00 8.15 38.84
C SER A 4 6.60 8.65 38.50
N LEU A 5 6.48 9.53 37.52
CA LEU A 5 5.20 10.01 37.01
C LEU A 5 4.34 8.88 36.43
N ILE A 6 4.88 8.02 35.56
CA ILE A 6 4.15 6.85 35.04
C ILE A 6 3.73 5.90 36.16
N ALA A 7 4.58 5.67 37.15
CA ALA A 7 4.22 4.86 38.31
C ALA A 7 3.05 5.48 39.09
N ALA A 8 3.07 6.80 39.33
CA ALA A 8 2.01 7.50 40.06
C ALA A 8 0.69 7.58 39.27
N LEU A 9 0.75 7.62 37.94
CA LEU A 9 -0.44 7.57 37.07
C LEU A 9 -1.16 6.21 37.08
N GLN A 10 -0.53 5.14 37.59
CA GLN A 10 -1.19 3.83 37.78
C GLN A 10 -2.05 3.82 39.05
N ASN A 11 -2.94 4.80 39.18
CA ASN A 11 -3.90 4.95 40.27
C ASN A 11 -5.31 5.15 39.66
N PRO A 12 -6.26 4.21 39.88
CA PRO A 12 -7.60 4.29 39.30
C PRO A 12 -8.36 5.59 39.65
N ALA A 13 -8.08 6.17 40.82
CA ALA A 13 -8.74 7.39 41.30
C ALA A 13 -8.45 8.64 40.44
N LEU A 14 -7.44 8.60 39.56
CA LEU A 14 -7.07 9.70 38.68
C LEU A 14 -7.91 9.77 37.40
N PHE A 15 -8.71 8.74 37.10
CA PHE A 15 -9.43 8.61 35.83
C PHE A 15 -10.95 8.82 36.03
N PRO A 16 -11.63 9.51 35.12
CA PRO A 16 -13.08 9.76 35.22
C PRO A 16 -13.93 8.56 34.78
N HIS A 17 -13.32 7.38 34.66
CA HIS A 17 -13.96 6.13 34.26
C HIS A 17 -13.39 4.96 35.08
N PRO A 18 -14.08 3.82 35.16
CA PRO A 18 -13.55 2.64 35.83
C PRO A 18 -12.23 2.18 35.20
N VAL A 19 -11.28 1.79 36.05
CA VAL A 19 -9.99 1.20 35.66
C VAL A 19 -9.72 -0.01 36.55
N ASP A 20 -9.83 -1.20 35.99
CA ASP A 20 -9.63 -2.46 36.73
C ASP A 20 -8.16 -2.91 36.70
N GLN A 21 -7.45 -2.61 35.62
CA GLN A 21 -6.06 -2.99 35.40
C GLN A 21 -5.31 -1.92 34.60
N PHE A 22 -4.01 -1.80 34.88
CA PHE A 22 -3.09 -1.01 34.10
C PHE A 22 -2.14 -1.91 33.31
N HIS A 23 -1.87 -1.51 32.08
CA HIS A 23 -0.75 -2.05 31.32
C HIS A 23 0.01 -0.90 30.67
N VAL A 24 1.33 -0.87 30.83
CA VAL A 24 2.19 0.16 30.24
C VAL A 24 2.91 -0.43 29.04
N ILE A 25 2.64 0.13 27.87
CA ILE A 25 3.42 -0.13 26.66
C ILE A 25 4.47 0.97 26.55
N GLU A 26 5.74 0.58 26.48
CA GLU A 26 6.85 1.50 26.31
C GLU A 26 7.40 1.43 24.89
N THR A 27 7.47 2.58 24.20
CA THR A 27 8.12 2.72 22.90
C THR A 27 9.42 3.53 23.04
N HIS A 28 10.17 3.73 21.96
CA HIS A 28 11.38 4.57 21.99
C HIS A 28 11.11 6.03 22.39
N ILE A 29 9.91 6.54 22.10
CA ILE A 29 9.58 7.98 22.23
C ILE A 29 8.34 8.24 23.10
N SER A 30 7.65 7.21 23.57
CA SER A 30 6.42 7.37 24.36
C SER A 30 6.21 6.25 25.39
N TRP A 31 5.36 6.53 26.38
CA TRP A 31 4.68 5.53 27.19
C TRP A 31 3.20 5.58 26.86
N VAL A 32 2.54 4.42 26.76
CA VAL A 32 1.10 4.29 26.56
C VAL A 32 0.53 3.53 27.75
N LEU A 33 -0.29 4.22 28.55
CA LEU A 33 -0.98 3.64 29.69
C LEU A 33 -2.36 3.15 29.26
N LEU A 34 -2.56 1.84 29.25
CA LEU A 34 -3.83 1.18 28.98
C LEU A 34 -4.65 1.11 30.26
N THR A 35 -5.92 1.53 30.19
CA THR A 35 -6.81 1.69 31.35
C THR A 35 -8.19 1.04 31.16
N GLY A 36 -8.33 0.17 30.15
CA GLY A 36 -9.57 -0.52 29.82
C GLY A 36 -10.24 0.10 28.59
N ASN A 37 -11.06 1.14 28.83
CA ASN A 37 -11.79 1.83 27.75
C ASN A 37 -10.93 2.85 26.98
N TYR A 38 -9.94 3.42 27.64
CA TYR A 38 -9.08 4.46 27.10
C TYR A 38 -7.61 4.12 27.28
N ALA A 39 -6.79 4.68 26.41
CA ALA A 39 -5.34 4.69 26.54
C ALA A 39 -4.83 6.14 26.61
N TYR A 40 -3.76 6.34 27.36
CA TYR A 40 -3.15 7.64 27.56
C TYR A 40 -1.68 7.58 27.14
N LYS A 41 -1.35 8.26 26.04
CA LYS A 41 0.00 8.29 25.45
C LYS A 41 0.74 9.55 25.91
N MET A 42 1.88 9.36 26.58
CA MET A 42 2.76 10.43 27.06
C MET A 42 4.09 10.38 26.30
N LYS A 43 4.58 11.54 25.87
CA LYS A 43 5.87 11.65 25.17
C LYS A 43 7.04 11.58 26.15
N LYS A 44 8.12 10.89 25.76
CA LYS A 44 9.36 10.84 26.54
C LYS A 44 10.16 12.13 26.32
N PRO A 45 10.84 12.69 27.35
CA PRO A 45 11.70 13.86 27.18
C PRO A 45 13.05 13.46 26.56
N VAL A 46 13.04 13.12 25.27
CA VAL A 46 14.19 12.61 24.52
C VAL A 46 14.48 13.47 23.29
N ASN A 47 15.73 13.46 22.84
CA ASN A 47 16.14 14.06 21.58
C ASN A 47 16.98 13.04 20.79
N PHE A 48 16.55 12.73 19.57
CA PHE A 48 17.22 11.80 18.67
C PHE A 48 17.73 12.48 17.38
N GLY A 49 17.79 13.81 17.36
CA GLY A 49 18.23 14.63 16.23
C GLY A 49 17.15 14.81 15.15
N PHE A 50 16.39 13.76 14.83
CA PHE A 50 15.21 13.84 13.94
C PHE A 50 13.91 14.22 14.67
N LEU A 51 14.00 14.37 15.99
CA LEU A 51 12.90 14.53 16.95
C LEU A 51 13.48 15.15 18.23
N ASP A 52 12.81 16.16 18.80
CA ASP A 52 13.11 16.71 20.13
C ASP A 52 11.83 16.93 20.96
N PHE A 53 11.69 16.17 22.05
CA PHE A 53 10.60 16.26 23.03
C PHE A 53 11.10 16.72 24.41
N THR A 54 12.31 17.28 24.51
CA THR A 54 12.95 17.61 25.79
C THR A 54 12.20 18.70 26.56
N THR A 55 11.61 19.67 25.87
CA THR A 55 10.82 20.76 26.48
C THR A 55 9.35 20.39 26.66
N LEU A 56 8.71 21.00 27.66
CA LEU A 56 7.28 20.81 27.92
C LEU A 56 6.43 21.34 26.76
N GLU A 57 6.82 22.46 26.17
CA GLU A 57 6.17 23.08 25.02
C GLU A 57 6.22 22.17 23.80
N ALA A 58 7.35 21.50 23.54
CA ALA A 58 7.47 20.54 22.45
C ALA A 58 6.53 19.34 22.66
N ARG A 59 6.47 18.78 23.88
CA ARG A 59 5.55 17.67 24.17
C ARG A 59 4.08 18.08 24.03
N SER A 60 3.72 19.29 24.45
CA SER A 60 2.39 19.87 24.22
C SER A 60 2.07 19.95 22.73
N HIS A 61 2.98 20.56 21.96
CA HIS A 61 2.82 20.76 20.52
C HIS A 61 2.64 19.42 19.80
N PHE A 62 3.51 18.44 20.05
CA PHE A 62 3.47 17.17 19.33
C PHE A 62 2.36 16.23 19.79
N CYS A 63 1.87 16.32 21.04
CA CYS A 63 0.61 15.66 21.42
C CYS A 63 -0.58 16.21 20.60
N ASN A 64 -0.63 17.53 20.36
CA ASN A 64 -1.68 18.15 19.56
C ASN A 64 -1.52 17.84 18.06
N GLU A 65 -0.30 17.77 17.54
CA GLU A 65 -0.05 17.34 16.16
C GLU A 65 -0.43 15.88 15.95
N GLU A 66 -0.11 14.98 16.88
CA GLU A 66 -0.53 13.58 16.80
C GLU A 66 -2.06 13.46 16.79
N LEU A 67 -2.77 14.22 17.63
CA LEU A 67 -4.23 14.30 17.62
C LEU A 67 -4.75 14.76 16.25
N ARG A 68 -4.28 15.92 15.76
CA ARG A 68 -4.69 16.52 14.48
C ARG A 68 -4.47 15.57 13.31
N LEU A 69 -3.29 14.96 13.24
CA LEU A 69 -2.88 14.14 12.11
C LEU A 69 -3.62 12.81 12.06
N ASN A 70 -3.83 12.16 13.21
CA ASN A 70 -4.47 10.85 13.27
C ASN A 70 -6.00 10.91 13.16
N GLN A 71 -6.64 12.02 13.53
CA GLN A 71 -8.09 12.19 13.33
C GLN A 71 -8.51 12.11 11.84
N ARG A 72 -7.57 12.27 10.90
CA ARG A 72 -7.82 12.14 9.46
C ARG A 72 -8.11 10.70 9.00
N LEU A 73 -7.76 9.69 9.80
CA LEU A 73 -7.77 8.27 9.41
C LEU A 73 -8.37 7.30 10.44
N THR A 74 -8.84 7.81 11.59
CA THR A 74 -9.10 6.95 12.77
C THR A 74 -10.48 7.02 13.41
N ASP A 75 -11.46 7.68 12.77
CA ASP A 75 -12.87 7.74 13.20
C ASP A 75 -13.09 7.70 14.72
N ASN A 76 -12.69 8.78 15.40
CA ASN A 76 -12.80 8.97 16.86
C ASN A 76 -11.93 8.05 17.73
N LEU A 77 -10.84 7.48 17.21
CA LEU A 77 -9.83 6.83 18.05
C LEU A 77 -9.09 7.84 18.93
N TYR A 78 -8.63 8.95 18.35
CA TYR A 78 -7.90 10.01 19.05
C TYR A 78 -8.87 11.11 19.53
N LEU A 79 -8.89 11.37 20.84
CA LEU A 79 -9.98 12.12 21.48
C LEU A 79 -9.58 13.54 21.87
N GLU A 80 -8.54 13.68 22.71
CA GLU A 80 -8.15 14.97 23.29
C GLU A 80 -6.74 14.92 23.88
N VAL A 81 -6.10 16.08 23.99
CA VAL A 81 -4.86 16.25 24.76
C VAL A 81 -5.22 16.83 26.12
N LEU A 82 -4.75 16.19 27.19
CA LEU A 82 -4.99 16.60 28.57
C LEU A 82 -3.67 17.06 29.23
N PRO A 83 -3.69 18.15 30.00
CA PRO A 83 -2.57 18.50 30.85
C PRO A 83 -2.46 17.52 32.02
N ILE A 84 -1.24 17.25 32.45
CA ILE A 84 -0.94 16.66 33.74
C ILE A 84 -0.45 17.78 34.65
N THR A 85 -1.09 17.96 35.79
CA THR A 85 -0.72 18.98 36.80
C THR A 85 -0.34 18.32 38.12
N GLY A 86 0.09 19.11 39.11
CA GLY A 86 0.52 18.60 40.42
C GLY A 86 2.03 18.33 40.47
N SER A 87 2.44 17.19 41.02
CA SER A 87 3.84 16.73 41.03
C SER A 87 3.98 15.35 40.37
N ALA A 88 5.21 14.90 40.15
CA ALA A 88 5.45 13.56 39.59
C ALA A 88 4.98 12.43 40.53
N GLU A 89 4.90 12.68 41.83
CA GLU A 89 4.47 11.73 42.86
C GLU A 89 2.96 11.79 43.13
N ALA A 90 2.32 12.92 42.82
CA ALA A 90 0.90 13.16 43.00
C ALA A 90 0.30 13.89 41.78
N PRO A 91 0.26 13.24 40.60
CA PRO A 91 -0.23 13.85 39.39
C PRO A 91 -1.76 13.98 39.39
N GLN A 92 -2.27 14.95 38.65
CA GLN A 92 -3.70 15.13 38.36
C GLN A 92 -3.89 15.23 36.84
N LEU A 93 -4.78 14.40 36.29
CA LEU A 93 -5.15 14.46 34.87
C LEU A 93 -6.23 15.54 34.67
N GLY A 94 -5.96 16.49 33.79
CA GLY A 94 -6.91 17.57 33.46
C GLY A 94 -7.13 18.59 34.58
N GLY A 95 -6.22 18.68 35.58
CA GLY A 95 -6.35 19.66 36.66
C GLY A 95 -5.96 21.09 36.25
N ASP A 96 -6.34 22.08 37.07
CA ASP A 96 -6.14 23.52 36.81
C ASP A 96 -4.80 24.10 37.33
N GLY A 97 -3.95 23.26 37.91
CA GLY A 97 -2.66 23.66 38.48
C GLY A 97 -1.54 23.88 37.44
N PRO A 98 -0.30 24.16 37.87
CA PRO A 98 0.86 24.20 36.97
C PRO A 98 1.04 22.87 36.23
N VAL A 99 1.22 22.94 34.91
CA VAL A 99 1.41 21.77 34.05
C VAL A 99 2.82 21.21 34.23
N VAL A 100 2.91 19.90 34.46
CA VAL A 100 4.16 19.15 34.55
C VAL A 100 4.40 18.28 33.32
N ASP A 101 3.35 17.83 32.63
CA ASP A 101 3.43 17.15 31.33
C ASP A 101 2.08 17.12 30.60
N TYR A 102 1.99 16.46 29.44
CA TYR A 102 0.76 16.26 28.67
C TYR A 102 0.54 14.79 28.31
N VAL A 103 -0.72 14.39 28.20
CA VAL A 103 -1.12 13.08 27.66
C VAL A 103 -2.09 13.24 26.50
N LEU A 104 -1.95 12.38 25.50
CA LEU A 104 -2.94 12.19 24.45
C LEU A 104 -3.88 11.06 24.86
N LYS A 105 -5.16 11.37 25.03
CA LYS A 105 -6.21 10.41 25.35
C LYS A 105 -6.80 9.85 24.06
N MET A 106 -6.90 8.53 23.99
CA MET A 106 -7.45 7.80 22.85
C MET A 106 -8.35 6.65 23.33
N ARG A 107 -9.25 6.15 22.48
CA ARG A 107 -9.94 4.88 22.75
C ARG A 107 -8.90 3.76 22.79
N GLN A 108 -9.00 2.89 23.78
CA GLN A 108 -8.18 1.68 23.79
C GLN A 108 -8.82 0.64 22.88
N PHE A 109 -7.98 -0.08 22.11
CA PHE A 109 -8.40 -1.23 21.32
C PHE A 109 -7.59 -2.48 21.69
N PRO A 110 -8.15 -3.69 21.49
CA PRO A 110 -7.45 -4.93 21.80
C PRO A 110 -6.21 -5.10 20.92
N GLN A 111 -5.05 -5.36 21.52
CA GLN A 111 -3.79 -5.55 20.79
C GLN A 111 -3.80 -6.80 19.89
N SER A 112 -4.70 -7.74 20.16
CA SER A 112 -4.95 -8.90 19.29
C SER A 112 -5.59 -8.52 17.94
N GLN A 113 -6.15 -7.31 17.82
CA GLN A 113 -6.79 -6.81 16.60
C GLN A 113 -5.85 -5.99 15.71
N LEU A 114 -4.59 -5.76 16.14
CA LEU A 114 -3.56 -5.22 15.26
C LEU A 114 -3.41 -6.11 14.03
N LEU A 115 -3.31 -5.51 12.84
CA LEU A 115 -3.19 -6.27 11.60
C LEU A 115 -1.87 -7.06 11.52
N SER A 116 -0.83 -6.61 12.22
CA SER A 116 0.40 -7.36 12.44
C SER A 116 0.16 -8.64 13.27
N THR A 117 -0.73 -8.58 14.26
CA THR A 117 -1.14 -9.75 15.07
C THR A 117 -2.05 -10.68 14.28
N LEU A 118 -3.04 -10.15 13.55
CA LEU A 118 -3.87 -10.96 12.65
C LEU A 118 -3.01 -11.67 11.61
N GLN A 119 -2.00 -10.99 11.07
CA GLN A 119 -1.04 -11.61 10.15
C GLN A 119 -0.28 -12.75 10.81
N ALA A 120 0.25 -12.55 12.02
CA ALA A 120 0.98 -13.58 12.76
C ALA A 120 0.11 -14.82 13.05
N ASN A 121 -1.20 -14.63 13.23
CA ASN A 121 -2.18 -15.69 13.47
C ASN A 121 -2.73 -16.32 12.17
N GLY A 122 -2.39 -15.81 10.99
CA GLY A 122 -2.95 -16.27 9.71
C GLY A 122 -4.38 -15.79 9.43
N GLU A 123 -4.84 -14.74 10.11
CA GLU A 123 -6.20 -14.17 10.07
C GLU A 123 -6.30 -12.94 9.15
N LEU A 124 -5.18 -12.43 8.61
CA LEU A 124 -5.18 -11.32 7.67
C LEU A 124 -5.75 -11.76 6.30
N THR A 125 -6.86 -11.15 5.87
CA THR A 125 -7.57 -11.52 4.65
C THR A 125 -7.39 -10.50 3.53
N SER A 126 -7.76 -10.89 2.30
CA SER A 126 -7.86 -9.97 1.16
C SER A 126 -8.85 -8.82 1.40
N ALA A 127 -9.91 -9.04 2.18
CA ALA A 127 -10.87 -7.99 2.50
C ALA A 127 -10.27 -6.87 3.36
N HIS A 128 -9.40 -7.20 4.32
CA HIS A 128 -8.66 -6.20 5.09
C HIS A 128 -7.75 -5.36 4.18
N ILE A 129 -7.06 -6.02 3.24
CA ILE A 129 -6.19 -5.35 2.28
C ILE A 129 -6.98 -4.45 1.33
N ASP A 130 -8.17 -4.90 0.93
CA ASP A 130 -9.01 -4.09 0.05
C ASP A 130 -9.50 -2.81 0.74
N GLU A 131 -9.79 -2.92 2.04
CA GLU A 131 -10.18 -1.77 2.85
C GLU A 131 -9.01 -0.80 3.04
N LEU A 132 -7.81 -1.30 3.33
CA LEU A 132 -6.59 -0.47 3.36
C LEU A 132 -6.37 0.27 2.04
N ALA A 133 -6.49 -0.41 0.89
CA ALA A 133 -6.32 0.22 -0.42
C ALA A 133 -7.32 1.37 -0.63
N ARG A 134 -8.59 1.17 -0.27
CA ARG A 134 -9.62 2.22 -0.35
C ARG A 134 -9.31 3.41 0.55
N GLN A 135 -9.01 3.17 1.82
CA GLN A 135 -8.72 4.24 2.78
C GLN A 135 -7.48 5.02 2.38
N ILE A 136 -6.39 4.33 2.01
CA ILE A 136 -5.12 4.97 1.62
C ILE A 136 -5.29 5.75 0.31
N ALA A 137 -5.98 5.19 -0.69
CA ALA A 137 -6.26 5.91 -1.93
C ALA A 137 -7.11 7.17 -1.68
N HIS A 138 -8.18 7.04 -0.89
CA HIS A 138 -9.03 8.17 -0.53
C HIS A 138 -8.24 9.24 0.24
N PHE A 139 -7.45 8.84 1.23
CA PHE A 139 -6.60 9.74 1.99
C PHE A 139 -5.60 10.46 1.09
N HIS A 140 -4.84 9.75 0.26
CA HIS A 140 -3.86 10.34 -0.65
C HIS A 140 -4.48 11.29 -1.68
N LEU A 141 -5.68 11.00 -2.19
CA LEU A 141 -6.37 11.89 -3.13
C LEU A 141 -6.78 13.21 -2.48
N ASN A 142 -7.13 13.19 -1.18
CA ASN A 142 -7.68 14.33 -0.44
C ASN A 142 -6.69 15.04 0.50
N ALA A 143 -5.56 14.40 0.83
CA ALA A 143 -4.56 14.96 1.74
C ALA A 143 -4.01 16.29 1.20
N PRO A 144 -3.73 17.29 2.06
CA PRO A 144 -3.19 18.58 1.65
C PRO A 144 -1.95 18.42 0.76
N LYS A 145 -1.95 19.13 -0.38
CA LYS A 145 -0.78 19.18 -1.26
C LYS A 145 0.29 20.06 -0.64
N VAL A 146 1.53 19.61 -0.68
CA VAL A 146 2.68 20.44 -0.30
C VAL A 146 2.89 21.49 -1.40
N PRO A 147 2.96 22.79 -1.08
CA PRO A 147 3.17 23.84 -2.07
C PRO A 147 4.46 23.63 -2.86
N ALA A 148 4.47 23.96 -4.15
CA ALA A 148 5.65 23.82 -5.00
C ALA A 148 6.86 24.64 -4.51
N THR A 149 6.61 25.74 -3.78
CA THR A 149 7.63 26.60 -3.16
C THR A 149 8.24 26.02 -1.89
N HIS A 150 7.59 25.04 -1.26
CA HIS A 150 8.12 24.35 -0.09
C HIS A 150 9.30 23.46 -0.52
N THR A 151 10.31 23.26 0.32
CA THR A 151 11.48 22.41 -0.05
C THR A 151 11.11 20.93 -0.07
N ALA A 152 10.31 20.47 0.90
CA ALA A 152 9.93 19.06 1.06
C ALA A 152 9.45 18.41 -0.24
N GLY A 153 9.92 17.18 -0.49
CA GLY A 153 9.64 16.43 -1.71
C GLY A 153 10.37 16.93 -2.96
N THR A 154 11.31 17.88 -2.87
CA THR A 154 12.30 18.05 -3.95
C THR A 154 13.14 16.77 -4.09
N PRO A 155 13.71 16.49 -5.27
CA PRO A 155 14.60 15.33 -5.42
C PRO A 155 15.72 15.30 -4.37
N HIS A 156 16.29 16.47 -4.05
CA HIS A 156 17.30 16.57 -2.98
C HIS A 156 16.74 16.10 -1.63
N ASP A 157 15.61 16.67 -1.20
CA ASP A 157 14.99 16.31 0.09
C ASP A 157 14.55 14.84 0.14
N VAL A 158 14.18 14.23 -0.99
CA VAL A 158 13.87 12.80 -1.07
C VAL A 158 15.10 11.93 -0.86
N MET A 159 16.26 12.34 -1.38
CA MET A 159 17.49 11.53 -1.32
C MET A 159 18.21 11.64 0.02
N VAL A 160 18.06 12.75 0.75
CA VAL A 160 18.68 12.95 2.07
C VAL A 160 18.43 11.78 3.05
N PRO A 161 17.17 11.40 3.36
CA PRO A 161 16.93 10.28 4.29
C PRO A 161 17.35 8.92 3.73
N VAL A 162 17.42 8.77 2.40
CA VAL A 162 17.92 7.55 1.74
C VAL A 162 19.40 7.37 2.04
N LEU A 163 20.22 8.40 1.82
CA LEU A 163 21.67 8.37 2.09
C LEU A 163 21.98 8.19 3.58
N GLN A 164 21.22 8.88 4.45
CA GLN A 164 21.36 8.74 5.90
C GLN A 164 21.20 7.29 6.37
N ASN A 165 20.35 6.48 5.73
CA ASN A 165 20.23 5.07 6.10
C ASN A 165 21.56 4.33 5.92
N PHE A 166 22.25 4.53 4.80
CA PHE A 166 23.54 3.87 4.55
C PHE A 166 24.62 4.33 5.54
N GLU A 167 24.70 5.64 5.80
CA GLU A 167 25.63 6.22 6.76
C GLU A 167 25.41 5.68 8.18
N GLN A 168 24.14 5.54 8.59
CA GLN A 168 23.76 5.13 9.94
C GLN A 168 23.81 3.61 10.14
N ILE A 169 23.64 2.81 9.08
CA ILE A 169 23.75 1.34 9.14
C ILE A 169 25.21 0.91 9.19
N ARG A 170 26.09 1.53 8.39
CA ARG A 170 27.48 1.09 8.20
C ARG A 170 28.26 0.84 9.52
N PRO A 171 28.16 1.67 10.57
CA PRO A 171 28.87 1.45 11.83
C PRO A 171 28.47 0.16 12.59
N PHE A 172 27.31 -0.43 12.27
CA PHE A 172 26.83 -1.66 12.92
C PHE A 172 27.32 -2.94 12.21
N LEU A 173 27.94 -2.82 11.04
CA LEU A 173 28.35 -3.96 10.22
C LEU A 173 29.86 -4.16 10.29
N SER A 174 30.28 -5.41 10.50
CA SER A 174 31.69 -5.82 10.48
C SER A 174 31.98 -6.97 9.51
N ASP A 175 30.95 -7.71 9.10
CA ASP A 175 31.06 -8.76 8.11
C ASP A 175 31.28 -8.19 6.70
N LYS A 176 32.22 -8.76 5.96
CA LYS A 176 32.59 -8.26 4.63
C LYS A 176 31.46 -8.40 3.60
N ALA A 177 30.64 -9.45 3.70
CA ALA A 177 29.54 -9.65 2.77
C ALA A 177 28.41 -8.64 3.03
N ASP A 178 28.09 -8.38 4.31
CA ASP A 178 27.08 -7.38 4.69
C ASP A 178 27.49 -5.97 4.24
N LEU A 179 28.78 -5.61 4.37
CA LEU A 179 29.32 -4.34 3.90
C LEU A 179 29.28 -4.22 2.37
N ALA A 180 29.64 -5.28 1.65
CA ALA A 180 29.57 -5.29 0.19
C ALA A 180 28.13 -5.18 -0.33
N GLN A 181 27.17 -5.85 0.32
CA GLN A 181 25.75 -5.72 -0.01
C GLN A 181 25.25 -4.29 0.24
N LEU A 182 25.62 -3.67 1.36
CA LEU A 182 25.25 -2.29 1.67
C LEU A 182 25.81 -1.31 0.62
N GLU A 183 27.05 -1.50 0.18
CA GLU A 183 27.68 -0.69 -0.87
C GLU A 183 26.98 -0.85 -2.22
N ALA A 184 26.63 -2.09 -2.60
CA ALA A 184 25.89 -2.36 -3.83
C ALA A 184 24.49 -1.72 -3.80
N LEU A 185 23.78 -1.81 -2.67
CA LEU A 185 22.48 -1.17 -2.47
C LEU A 185 22.59 0.36 -2.54
N GLN A 186 23.65 0.95 -1.97
CA GLN A 186 23.89 2.39 -2.05
C GLN A 186 24.09 2.84 -3.51
N ALA A 187 24.97 2.15 -4.25
CA ALA A 187 25.22 2.45 -5.66
C ALA A 187 23.96 2.28 -6.52
N TRP A 188 23.14 1.26 -6.23
CA TRP A 188 21.85 1.07 -6.90
C TRP A 188 20.87 2.21 -6.58
N ALA A 189 20.78 2.65 -5.32
CA ALA A 189 19.91 3.75 -4.92
C ALA A 189 20.31 5.06 -5.60
N GLU A 190 21.60 5.39 -5.62
CA GLU A 190 22.15 6.59 -6.27
C GLU A 190 21.90 6.58 -7.79
N SER A 191 22.22 5.48 -8.47
CA SER A 191 22.00 5.36 -9.92
C SER A 191 20.51 5.36 -10.31
N SER A 192 19.66 4.71 -9.50
CA SER A 192 18.21 4.74 -9.69
C SER A 192 17.65 6.14 -9.47
N PHE A 193 18.14 6.85 -8.45
CA PHE A 193 17.72 8.22 -8.17
C PHE A 193 18.04 9.16 -9.33
N GLU A 194 19.25 9.10 -9.91
CA GLU A 194 19.61 9.93 -11.07
C GLU A 194 18.66 9.71 -12.26
N ARG A 195 18.29 8.45 -12.53
CA ARG A 195 17.30 8.12 -13.56
C ARG A 195 15.90 8.64 -13.24
N LEU A 196 15.48 8.57 -11.97
CA LEU A 196 14.13 8.93 -11.51
C LEU A 196 13.96 10.42 -11.18
N LYS A 197 15.05 11.18 -11.14
CA LYS A 197 15.05 12.60 -10.80
C LYS A 197 14.04 13.44 -11.60
N PRO A 198 13.91 13.31 -12.94
CA PRO A 198 12.89 14.05 -13.68
C PRO A 198 11.47 13.73 -13.24
N LEU A 199 11.20 12.47 -12.87
CA LEU A 199 9.89 12.05 -12.39
C LEU A 199 9.59 12.61 -10.99
N PHE A 200 10.58 12.64 -10.08
CA PHE A 200 10.41 13.31 -8.78
C PHE A 200 10.04 14.80 -8.94
N GLU A 201 10.72 15.50 -9.83
CA GLU A 201 10.43 16.91 -10.14
C GLU A 201 9.02 17.08 -10.70
N GLN A 202 8.64 16.26 -11.69
CA GLN A 202 7.32 16.30 -12.30
C GLN A 202 6.21 16.01 -11.27
N ARG A 203 6.43 15.02 -10.40
CA ARG A 203 5.43 14.62 -9.39
C ARG A 203 5.21 15.69 -8.34
N LYS A 204 6.26 16.40 -7.94
CA LYS A 204 6.14 17.59 -7.09
C LYS A 204 5.28 18.67 -7.74
N LEU A 205 5.57 19.00 -9.01
CA LEU A 205 4.79 20.01 -9.74
C LEU A 205 3.31 19.60 -9.90
N ASN A 206 3.04 18.31 -10.07
CA ASN A 206 1.69 17.76 -10.21
C ASN A 206 0.95 17.61 -8.85
N GLY A 207 1.61 17.91 -7.73
CA GLY A 207 1.00 17.87 -6.39
C GLY A 207 0.84 16.46 -5.82
N PHE A 208 1.75 15.54 -6.16
CA PHE A 208 1.83 14.21 -5.54
C PHE A 208 2.61 14.20 -4.22
N ILE A 209 3.35 15.27 -3.92
CA ILE A 209 3.91 15.49 -2.58
C ILE A 209 2.79 16.04 -1.70
N ARG A 210 2.44 15.32 -0.65
CA ARG A 210 1.29 15.62 0.22
C ARG A 210 1.65 15.44 1.69
N GLU A 211 0.82 15.97 2.59
CA GLU A 211 0.89 15.64 4.03
C GLU A 211 0.34 14.22 4.25
N CYS A 212 1.13 13.23 3.85
CA CYS A 212 0.86 11.80 3.97
C CYS A 212 0.90 11.33 5.43
N HIS A 213 0.86 10.01 5.66
CA HIS A 213 0.98 9.41 6.99
C HIS A 213 2.44 9.26 7.41
N GLY A 214 3.30 8.85 6.47
CA GLY A 214 4.74 8.68 6.67
C GLY A 214 5.18 7.34 7.26
N ASP A 215 4.24 6.50 7.73
CA ASP A 215 4.52 5.26 8.49
C ASP A 215 3.42 4.19 8.36
N ILE A 216 2.89 3.97 7.15
CA ILE A 216 1.84 2.98 6.92
C ILE A 216 2.43 1.57 6.81
N HIS A 217 2.25 0.77 7.87
CA HIS A 217 2.57 -0.65 7.91
C HIS A 217 1.58 -1.41 8.82
N LEU A 218 1.55 -2.75 8.81
CA LEU A 218 0.53 -3.54 9.53
C LEU A 218 0.56 -3.37 11.06
N GLY A 219 1.65 -2.85 11.61
CA GLY A 219 1.75 -2.53 13.04
C GLY A 219 1.01 -1.26 13.43
N ASN A 220 0.75 -0.39 12.45
CA ASN A 220 0.06 0.89 12.56
C ASN A 220 -1.34 0.81 11.93
N ALA A 221 -1.92 -0.39 11.91
CA ALA A 221 -3.28 -0.62 11.46
C ALA A 221 -3.96 -1.68 12.33
N THR A 222 -5.24 -1.50 12.66
CA THR A 222 -5.98 -2.33 13.63
C THR A 222 -7.44 -2.47 13.24
N MET A 223 -8.10 -3.53 13.71
CA MET A 223 -9.56 -3.68 13.56
C MET A 223 -10.28 -3.01 14.73
N ILE A 224 -11.18 -2.07 14.43
CA ILE A 224 -12.06 -1.41 15.41
C ILE A 224 -13.48 -1.46 14.87
N ASP A 225 -14.41 -1.99 15.67
CA ASP A 225 -15.84 -2.03 15.34
C ASP A 225 -16.14 -2.67 13.96
N GLY A 226 -15.30 -3.64 13.54
CA GLY A 226 -15.42 -4.35 12.25
C GLY A 226 -14.72 -3.68 11.05
N HIS A 227 -14.04 -2.56 11.26
CA HIS A 227 -13.36 -1.80 10.22
C HIS A 227 -11.85 -1.73 10.45
N VAL A 228 -11.08 -1.67 9.37
CA VAL A 228 -9.65 -1.37 9.45
C VAL A 228 -9.48 0.10 9.80
N VAL A 229 -8.58 0.41 10.73
CA VAL A 229 -8.22 1.77 11.16
C VAL A 229 -6.71 1.93 11.09
N ILE A 230 -6.23 2.94 10.35
CA ILE A 230 -4.80 3.28 10.21
C ILE A 230 -4.47 4.39 11.22
N PHE A 231 -3.50 4.16 12.09
CA PHE A 231 -3.16 5.05 13.21
C PHE A 231 -1.65 5.25 13.34
N ASP A 232 -1.22 6.14 14.24
CA ASP A 232 0.18 6.49 14.51
C ASP A 232 0.91 7.20 13.35
N CYS A 233 0.24 8.19 12.74
CA CYS A 233 0.85 9.10 11.76
C CYS A 233 2.04 9.89 12.36
N ILE A 234 3.13 10.05 11.60
CA ILE A 234 4.34 10.76 12.07
C ILE A 234 4.05 12.24 12.34
N GLU A 235 4.05 12.63 13.60
CA GLU A 235 3.78 13.99 14.06
C GLU A 235 5.04 14.87 14.16
N PHE A 236 6.20 14.27 14.42
CA PHE A 236 7.39 15.00 14.88
C PHE A 236 8.33 15.48 13.78
N ASN A 237 8.17 15.02 12.54
CA ASN A 237 9.09 15.34 11.45
C ASN A 237 8.34 15.52 10.13
N GLU A 238 8.17 16.79 9.72
CA GLU A 238 7.49 17.15 8.48
C GLU A 238 8.08 16.44 7.26
N PRO A 239 9.41 16.45 7.00
CA PRO A 239 10.01 15.69 5.90
C PRO A 239 9.64 14.20 5.83
N PHE A 240 9.26 13.56 6.94
CA PHE A 240 8.83 12.16 6.93
C PHE A 240 7.37 11.94 6.54
N ARG A 241 6.53 12.98 6.63
CA ARG A 241 5.12 12.94 6.19
C ARG A 241 4.84 13.78 4.93
N PHE A 242 5.63 14.81 4.65
CA PHE A 242 5.57 15.63 3.43
C PHE A 242 6.31 14.92 2.31
N THR A 243 5.73 13.84 1.83
CA THR A 243 6.37 12.89 0.93
C THR A 243 5.49 12.61 -0.28
N ASP A 244 6.06 11.95 -1.28
CA ASP A 244 5.26 11.37 -2.35
C ASP A 244 4.32 10.30 -1.79
N VAL A 245 3.09 10.23 -2.29
CA VAL A 245 2.12 9.19 -1.93
C VAL A 245 2.65 7.75 -2.13
N TYR A 246 3.64 7.56 -3.01
CA TYR A 246 4.31 6.27 -3.18
C TYR A 246 5.26 5.90 -2.03
N ALA A 247 5.68 6.85 -1.19
CA ALA A 247 6.48 6.56 -0.01
C ALA A 247 5.68 5.81 1.07
N ASP A 248 4.38 6.11 1.20
CA ASP A 248 3.44 5.39 2.07
C ASP A 248 3.00 4.07 1.44
N THR A 249 2.62 4.12 0.17
CA THR A 249 2.19 2.94 -0.60
C THR A 249 3.29 1.88 -0.66
N GLY A 250 4.53 2.30 -0.92
CA GLY A 250 5.70 1.43 -0.93
C GLY A 250 5.99 0.84 0.45
N PHE A 251 5.69 1.55 1.54
CA PHE A 251 5.93 1.04 2.88
C PHE A 251 5.03 -0.15 3.19
N LEU A 252 3.71 0.00 3.01
CA LEU A 252 2.77 -1.10 3.27
C LEU A 252 3.06 -2.31 2.36
N ALA A 253 3.34 -2.06 1.07
CA ALA A 253 3.69 -3.13 0.14
C ALA A 253 4.96 -3.88 0.57
N MET A 254 6.00 -3.16 1.01
CA MET A 254 7.23 -3.76 1.52
C MET A 254 6.99 -4.54 2.81
N ASP A 255 6.23 -4.02 3.77
CA ASP A 255 5.91 -4.72 5.03
C ASP A 255 5.12 -6.01 4.79
N LEU A 256 4.20 -6.02 3.82
CA LEU A 256 3.51 -7.25 3.40
C LEU A 256 4.48 -8.28 2.80
N GLU A 257 5.43 -7.84 1.97
CA GLU A 257 6.39 -8.74 1.32
C GLU A 257 7.43 -9.30 2.29
N ASP A 258 7.91 -8.52 3.26
CA ASP A 258 8.76 -8.97 4.37
C ASP A 258 8.08 -10.11 5.16
N ARG A 259 6.76 -10.03 5.32
CA ARG A 259 5.93 -11.04 5.99
C ARG A 259 5.56 -12.23 5.09
N GLY A 260 6.11 -12.31 3.88
CA GLY A 260 5.84 -13.38 2.92
C GLY A 260 4.49 -13.27 2.19
N LEU A 261 3.77 -12.15 2.34
CA LEU A 261 2.43 -11.93 1.80
C LEU A 261 2.46 -11.22 0.43
N LYS A 262 3.32 -11.70 -0.49
CA LYS A 262 3.50 -11.08 -1.82
C LYS A 262 2.18 -10.96 -2.60
N SER A 263 1.28 -11.93 -2.50
CA SER A 263 -0.03 -11.88 -3.15
C SER A 263 -0.89 -10.71 -2.66
N LEU A 264 -0.88 -10.45 -1.35
CA LEU A 264 -1.61 -9.35 -0.74
C LEU A 264 -0.97 -7.99 -1.06
N ALA A 265 0.36 -7.90 -1.09
CA ALA A 265 1.05 -6.68 -1.53
C ALA A 265 0.67 -6.31 -2.97
N ARG A 266 0.65 -7.29 -3.88
CA ARG A 266 0.27 -7.08 -5.29
C ARG A 266 -1.19 -6.67 -5.43
N ARG A 267 -2.08 -7.30 -4.64
CA ARG A 267 -3.51 -6.94 -4.58
C ARG A 267 -3.69 -5.49 -4.13
N PHE A 268 -3.02 -5.09 -3.05
CA PHE A 268 -3.01 -3.71 -2.55
C PHE A 268 -2.61 -2.71 -3.63
N ILE A 269 -1.45 -2.92 -4.29
CA ILE A 269 -0.96 -2.01 -5.34
C ILE A 269 -1.93 -1.93 -6.51
N SER A 270 -2.42 -3.08 -7.00
CA SER A 270 -3.34 -3.08 -8.15
C SER A 270 -4.64 -2.32 -7.83
N GLN A 271 -5.20 -2.48 -6.64
CA GLN A 271 -6.43 -1.77 -6.28
C GLN A 271 -6.18 -0.29 -6.00
N TYR A 272 -5.09 0.07 -5.33
CA TYR A 272 -4.69 1.46 -5.13
C TYR A 272 -4.58 2.21 -6.48
N LEU A 273 -4.01 1.56 -7.49
CA LEU A 273 -3.90 2.09 -8.84
C LEU A 273 -5.26 2.23 -9.55
N GLU A 274 -6.13 1.23 -9.45
CA GLU A 274 -7.50 1.31 -10.00
C GLU A 274 -8.26 2.53 -9.43
N LEU A 275 -8.09 2.79 -8.13
CA LEU A 275 -8.75 3.91 -7.44
C LEU A 275 -8.13 5.26 -7.81
N THR A 276 -6.81 5.38 -7.75
CA THR A 276 -6.12 6.67 -7.93
C THR A 276 -5.89 7.03 -9.41
N GLY A 277 -5.62 6.04 -10.26
CA GLY A 277 -5.19 6.21 -11.65
C GLY A 277 -3.74 6.69 -11.79
N ASP A 278 -2.97 6.72 -10.70
CA ASP A 278 -1.58 7.18 -10.68
C ASP A 278 -0.61 6.06 -11.12
N TYR A 279 -0.79 5.56 -12.35
CA TYR A 279 0.05 4.49 -12.91
C TYR A 279 1.49 4.95 -13.20
N GLN A 280 1.71 6.25 -13.46
CA GLN A 280 3.04 6.81 -13.72
C GLN A 280 3.97 6.67 -12.51
N GLY A 281 3.42 6.76 -11.29
CA GLY A 281 4.21 6.62 -10.06
C GLY A 281 4.81 5.22 -9.84
N LEU A 282 4.41 4.20 -10.61
CA LEU A 282 4.98 2.84 -10.50
C LEU A 282 6.49 2.80 -10.68
N GLU A 283 7.06 3.71 -11.49
CA GLU A 283 8.51 3.85 -11.66
C GLU A 283 9.24 4.14 -10.33
N LEU A 284 8.56 4.74 -9.35
CA LEU A 284 9.10 5.03 -8.02
C LEU A 284 8.84 3.93 -7.00
N LEU A 285 7.96 2.97 -7.28
CA LEU A 285 7.49 2.01 -6.28
C LEU A 285 8.64 1.19 -5.68
N ASN A 286 9.48 0.60 -6.53
CA ASN A 286 10.61 -0.22 -6.07
C ASN A 286 11.69 0.61 -5.37
N PHE A 287 11.90 1.86 -5.78
CA PHE A 287 12.79 2.79 -5.08
C PHE A 287 12.30 3.04 -3.64
N TYR A 288 11.02 3.38 -3.47
CA TYR A 288 10.47 3.61 -2.14
C TYR A 288 10.38 2.33 -1.29
N LYS A 289 10.10 1.16 -1.89
CA LYS A 289 10.13 -0.12 -1.17
C LYS A 289 11.54 -0.44 -0.66
N ALA A 290 12.57 -0.27 -1.48
CA ALA A 290 13.96 -0.47 -1.07
C ALA A 290 14.37 0.52 0.04
N TYR A 291 14.01 1.79 -0.10
CA TYR A 291 14.20 2.79 0.95
C TYR A 291 13.54 2.37 2.27
N ARG A 292 12.27 1.97 2.25
CA ARG A 292 11.53 1.56 3.46
C ARG A 292 12.07 0.27 4.07
N ALA A 293 12.51 -0.69 3.26
CA ALA A 293 13.22 -1.87 3.74
C ALA A 293 14.50 -1.48 4.51
N LEU A 294 15.30 -0.56 3.97
CA LEU A 294 16.50 -0.06 4.67
C LEU A 294 16.17 0.75 5.93
N VAL A 295 15.05 1.49 5.96
CA VAL A 295 14.55 2.11 7.20
C VAL A 295 14.28 1.04 8.26
N ARG A 296 13.60 -0.06 7.92
CA ARG A 296 13.35 -1.17 8.86
C ARG A 296 14.62 -1.88 9.29
N ALA A 297 15.57 -2.07 8.35
CA ALA A 297 16.88 -2.62 8.64
C ALA A 297 17.64 -1.76 9.67
N LYS A 298 17.65 -0.44 9.47
CA LYS A 298 18.24 0.53 10.38
C LYS A 298 17.57 0.51 11.76
N VAL A 299 16.24 0.55 11.82
CA VAL A 299 15.50 0.52 13.08
C VAL A 299 15.79 -0.75 13.87
N ALA A 300 15.88 -1.90 13.20
CA ALA A 300 16.26 -3.16 13.86
C ALA A 300 17.65 -3.06 14.52
N LEU A 301 18.65 -2.49 13.82
CA LEU A 301 20.00 -2.28 14.35
C LEU A 301 20.01 -1.29 15.52
N PHE A 302 19.26 -0.20 15.43
CA PHE A 302 19.16 0.81 16.50
C PHE A 302 18.47 0.28 17.76
N SER A 303 17.58 -0.69 17.60
CA SER A 303 16.88 -1.34 18.72
C SER A 303 17.76 -2.36 19.46
N MET A 304 19.00 -2.59 19.01
CA MET A 304 19.94 -3.49 19.66
C MET A 304 20.39 -2.90 21.01
N PRO A 305 20.27 -3.64 22.13
CA PRO A 305 20.78 -3.19 23.41
C PRO A 305 22.30 -2.94 23.37
N SER A 306 22.79 -1.93 24.10
CA SER A 306 24.23 -1.64 24.21
C SER A 306 25.03 -2.83 24.76
N GLU A 307 24.43 -3.59 25.68
CA GLU A 307 24.99 -4.81 26.29
C GLU A 307 24.46 -6.09 25.64
N ALA A 308 24.03 -6.03 24.36
CA ALA A 308 23.48 -7.18 23.68
C ALA A 308 24.45 -8.36 23.65
N ASP A 309 23.98 -9.53 24.08
CA ASP A 309 24.75 -10.78 24.02
C ASP A 309 24.91 -11.28 22.57
N ALA A 310 25.68 -12.35 22.39
CA ALA A 310 25.95 -12.90 21.07
C ALA A 310 24.67 -13.38 20.32
N VAL A 311 23.66 -13.85 21.05
CA VAL A 311 22.40 -14.37 20.48
C VAL A 311 21.51 -13.21 20.03
N GLN A 312 21.39 -12.18 20.86
CA GLN A 312 20.66 -10.95 20.56
C GLN A 312 21.28 -10.26 19.34
N ARG A 313 22.61 -10.11 19.30
CA ARG A 313 23.33 -9.57 18.14
C ARG A 313 23.07 -10.38 16.87
N ALA A 314 23.18 -11.70 16.94
CA ALA A 314 22.93 -12.57 15.79
C ALA A 314 21.47 -12.48 15.30
N THR A 315 20.51 -12.32 16.21
CA THR A 315 19.08 -12.16 15.88
C THR A 315 18.83 -10.84 15.15
N THR A 316 19.36 -9.72 15.67
CA THR A 316 19.23 -8.41 15.02
C THR A 316 19.93 -8.38 13.66
N LEU A 317 21.14 -8.95 13.54
CA LEU A 317 21.84 -9.02 12.25
C LEU A 317 21.09 -9.88 11.22
N ARG A 318 20.43 -10.95 11.66
CA ARG A 318 19.54 -11.73 10.79
C ARG A 318 18.36 -10.88 10.29
N GLN A 319 17.74 -10.10 11.17
CA GLN A 319 16.65 -9.20 10.78
C GLN A 319 17.12 -8.11 9.81
N TYR A 320 18.29 -7.51 10.05
CA TYR A 320 18.95 -6.61 9.09
C TYR A 320 19.11 -7.27 7.71
N ARG A 321 19.70 -8.48 7.66
CA ARG A 321 19.94 -9.21 6.41
C ARG A 321 18.64 -9.55 5.68
N ASN A 322 17.56 -9.87 6.38
CA ASN A 322 16.26 -10.09 5.75
C ASN A 322 15.78 -8.84 5.01
N TYR A 323 15.85 -7.67 5.64
CA TYR A 323 15.47 -6.42 5.00
C TYR A 323 16.43 -5.99 3.89
N ALA A 324 17.74 -6.19 4.05
CA ALA A 324 18.72 -5.90 3.01
C ALA A 324 18.51 -6.78 1.76
N ASN A 325 18.26 -8.08 1.96
CA ASN A 325 17.89 -9.02 0.88
C ASN A 325 16.57 -8.62 0.21
N LEU A 326 15.59 -8.15 0.97
CA LEU A 326 14.34 -7.66 0.42
C LEU A 326 14.57 -6.41 -0.43
N ALA A 327 15.36 -5.45 0.05
CA ALA A 327 15.74 -4.26 -0.71
C ALA A 327 16.46 -4.61 -2.01
N GLU A 328 17.41 -5.55 -1.96
CA GLU A 328 18.13 -6.06 -3.12
C GLU A 328 17.20 -6.78 -4.11
N SER A 329 16.16 -7.46 -3.63
CA SER A 329 15.20 -8.10 -4.53
C SER A 329 14.47 -7.10 -5.45
N TYR A 330 14.38 -5.82 -5.06
CA TYR A 330 13.76 -4.76 -5.87
C TYR A 330 14.66 -4.20 -6.96
N SER A 331 15.97 -4.51 -6.94
CA SER A 331 16.90 -4.15 -8.01
C SER A 331 16.93 -5.18 -9.14
N THR A 332 16.22 -6.29 -9.01
CA THR A 332 16.21 -7.38 -10.00
C THR A 332 15.47 -6.99 -11.28
N THR A 333 15.95 -7.49 -12.43
CA THR A 333 15.27 -7.29 -13.71
C THR A 333 13.93 -8.04 -13.72
N PRO A 334 12.80 -7.36 -13.99
CA PRO A 334 11.49 -7.98 -13.93
C PRO A 334 11.24 -8.86 -15.17
N SER A 335 10.52 -9.97 -14.98
CA SER A 335 9.96 -10.74 -16.08
C SER A 335 8.62 -10.13 -16.50
N LEU A 336 8.60 -9.49 -17.67
CA LEU A 336 7.43 -8.79 -18.20
C LEU A 336 6.57 -9.69 -19.09
N PHE A 337 5.28 -9.39 -19.16
CA PHE A 337 4.35 -9.88 -20.17
C PHE A 337 3.14 -8.95 -20.24
N LEU A 338 2.46 -8.96 -21.37
CA LEU A 338 1.14 -8.35 -21.54
C LEU A 338 0.12 -9.45 -21.81
N ALA A 339 -0.85 -9.61 -20.92
CA ALA A 339 -1.97 -10.51 -21.11
C ALA A 339 -3.26 -9.72 -21.33
N ILE A 340 -4.06 -10.11 -22.32
CA ILE A 340 -5.44 -9.63 -22.47
C ILE A 340 -6.41 -10.72 -22.07
N THR A 341 -7.49 -10.37 -21.40
CA THR A 341 -8.63 -11.28 -21.28
C THR A 341 -9.46 -11.23 -22.56
N HIS A 342 -9.90 -12.37 -23.07
CA HIS A 342 -10.77 -12.47 -24.22
C HIS A 342 -12.05 -13.22 -23.82
N GLY A 343 -13.22 -12.63 -24.08
CA GLY A 343 -14.49 -13.28 -23.76
C GLY A 343 -15.60 -12.30 -23.37
N VAL A 344 -16.84 -12.78 -23.41
CA VAL A 344 -18.02 -11.97 -23.12
C VAL A 344 -18.08 -11.51 -21.67
N SER A 345 -18.93 -10.54 -21.36
CA SER A 345 -19.18 -10.09 -19.99
C SER A 345 -19.64 -11.24 -19.09
N ALA A 346 -19.34 -11.14 -17.79
CA ALA A 346 -19.66 -12.14 -16.75
C ALA A 346 -19.02 -13.54 -16.89
N VAL A 347 -18.19 -13.82 -17.91
CA VAL A 347 -17.46 -15.10 -18.06
C VAL A 347 -16.24 -15.27 -17.14
N GLY A 348 -16.15 -14.55 -16.02
CA GLY A 348 -15.04 -14.72 -15.06
C GLY A 348 -13.70 -14.04 -15.41
N LYS A 349 -13.61 -13.21 -16.44
CA LYS A 349 -12.37 -12.48 -16.84
C LYS A 349 -11.66 -11.76 -15.68
N SER A 350 -12.42 -11.01 -14.89
CA SER A 350 -11.86 -10.26 -13.77
C SER A 350 -11.28 -11.16 -12.68
N HIS A 351 -11.80 -12.38 -12.53
CA HIS A 351 -11.23 -13.37 -11.64
C HIS A 351 -9.89 -13.89 -12.18
N VAL A 352 -9.82 -14.20 -13.48
CA VAL A 352 -8.57 -14.59 -14.17
C VAL A 352 -7.49 -13.51 -14.02
N ALA A 353 -7.84 -12.25 -14.31
CA ALA A 353 -6.90 -11.13 -14.20
C ALA A 353 -6.42 -10.94 -12.75
N MET A 354 -7.30 -11.03 -11.76
CA MET A 354 -6.92 -10.94 -10.34
C MET A 354 -5.97 -12.07 -9.92
N ARG A 355 -6.14 -13.29 -10.45
CA ARG A 355 -5.20 -14.39 -10.20
C ARG A 355 -3.81 -14.10 -10.76
N LEU A 356 -3.70 -13.44 -11.91
CA LEU A 356 -2.40 -12.99 -12.43
C LEU A 356 -1.77 -11.89 -11.56
N VAL A 357 -2.57 -10.97 -11.01
CA VAL A 357 -2.11 -9.97 -10.04
C VAL A 357 -1.48 -10.67 -8.84
N GLU A 358 -2.25 -11.51 -8.14
CA GLU A 358 -1.80 -12.15 -6.90
C GLU A 358 -0.60 -13.07 -7.12
N ALA A 359 -0.65 -13.89 -8.18
CA ALA A 359 0.35 -14.94 -8.40
C ALA A 359 1.61 -14.44 -9.09
N LEU A 360 1.51 -13.50 -10.03
CA LEU A 360 2.60 -13.08 -10.92
C LEU A 360 3.01 -11.62 -10.76
N GLY A 361 2.24 -10.81 -10.01
CA GLY A 361 2.53 -9.39 -9.85
C GLY A 361 2.15 -8.55 -11.06
N ALA A 362 1.21 -9.04 -11.89
CA ALA A 362 0.65 -8.23 -12.96
C ALA A 362 -0.14 -7.05 -12.36
N ILE A 363 -0.09 -5.89 -13.00
CA ILE A 363 -1.00 -4.79 -12.74
C ILE A 363 -2.24 -5.01 -13.60
N ARG A 364 -3.41 -5.05 -12.96
CA ARG A 364 -4.67 -5.20 -13.66
C ARG A 364 -5.19 -3.84 -14.11
N LEU A 365 -5.50 -3.71 -15.39
CA LEU A 365 -6.11 -2.51 -15.97
C LEU A 365 -7.50 -2.87 -16.47
N ARG A 366 -8.54 -2.25 -15.91
CA ARG A 366 -9.92 -2.63 -16.23
C ARG A 366 -10.61 -1.59 -17.10
N SER A 367 -11.25 -2.08 -18.16
CA SER A 367 -11.98 -1.20 -19.08
C SER A 367 -13.13 -0.44 -18.43
N ASP A 368 -13.82 -1.02 -17.44
CA ASP A 368 -14.93 -0.38 -16.73
C ASP A 368 -14.46 0.78 -15.85
N VAL A 369 -13.36 0.60 -15.11
CA VAL A 369 -12.72 1.64 -14.29
C VAL A 369 -12.25 2.81 -15.16
N GLU A 370 -11.49 2.53 -16.22
CA GLU A 370 -10.96 3.60 -17.07
C GLU A 370 -12.05 4.27 -17.91
N ARG A 371 -13.10 3.55 -18.31
CA ARG A 371 -14.29 4.14 -18.94
C ARG A 371 -14.98 5.14 -18.02
N LYS A 372 -15.21 4.77 -16.75
CA LYS A 372 -15.78 5.69 -15.76
C LYS A 372 -14.88 6.91 -15.52
N ARG A 373 -13.57 6.71 -15.49
CA ARG A 373 -12.59 7.80 -15.34
C ARG A 373 -12.62 8.78 -16.52
N LEU A 374 -12.79 8.28 -17.74
CA LEU A 374 -12.86 9.12 -18.96
C LEU A 374 -14.19 9.86 -19.10
N PHE A 375 -15.32 9.22 -18.77
CA PHE A 375 -16.64 9.72 -19.13
C PHE A 375 -17.56 10.06 -17.94
N GLY A 376 -17.07 9.87 -16.71
CA GLY A 376 -17.86 10.02 -15.48
C GLY A 376 -18.80 8.84 -15.20
N GLU A 377 -19.47 8.87 -14.06
CA GLU A 377 -20.55 7.92 -13.76
C GLU A 377 -21.86 8.39 -14.40
N GLN A 378 -22.51 7.51 -15.16
CA GLN A 378 -23.83 7.78 -15.75
C GLN A 378 -24.90 6.90 -15.10
N HIS A 379 -26.00 7.52 -14.65
CA HIS A 379 -27.16 6.86 -14.06
C HIS A 379 -28.22 6.41 -15.08
N VAL A 380 -27.92 6.51 -16.39
CA VAL A 380 -28.87 6.12 -17.43
C VAL A 380 -28.78 4.61 -17.64
N GLU A 381 -29.92 3.93 -17.83
CA GLU A 381 -29.96 2.51 -18.19
C GLU A 381 -28.95 2.21 -19.32
N ASN A 382 -27.88 1.48 -18.97
CA ASN A 382 -26.75 1.21 -19.84
C ASN A 382 -27.18 0.31 -21.01
N LYS A 383 -27.62 0.93 -22.10
CA LYS A 383 -27.94 0.23 -23.35
C LYS A 383 -26.65 -0.12 -24.11
N PRO A 384 -26.53 -1.34 -24.66
CA PRO A 384 -25.40 -1.68 -25.52
C PRO A 384 -25.26 -0.68 -26.67
N GLN A 385 -24.02 -0.28 -26.99
CA GLN A 385 -23.68 0.65 -28.07
C GLN A 385 -24.21 2.09 -27.92
N ALA A 386 -24.61 2.49 -26.71
CA ALA A 386 -25.05 3.85 -26.40
C ALA A 386 -24.25 4.46 -25.24
N GLY A 387 -24.23 5.80 -25.14
CA GLY A 387 -23.55 6.53 -24.08
C GLY A 387 -22.06 6.19 -24.00
N ILE A 388 -21.58 5.82 -22.82
CA ILE A 388 -20.18 5.42 -22.56
C ILE A 388 -19.75 4.13 -23.28
N TYR A 389 -20.70 3.41 -23.90
CA TYR A 389 -20.46 2.20 -24.69
C TYR A 389 -20.63 2.42 -26.20
N ALA A 390 -20.82 3.66 -26.66
CA ALA A 390 -20.78 3.98 -28.08
C ALA A 390 -19.42 3.58 -28.71
N ALA A 391 -19.38 3.45 -30.04
CA ALA A 391 -18.17 3.02 -30.76
C ALA A 391 -16.96 3.90 -30.44
N ASP A 392 -17.11 5.22 -30.50
CA ASP A 392 -16.05 6.18 -30.21
C ASP A 392 -15.60 6.13 -28.74
N ALA A 393 -16.55 6.01 -27.80
CA ALA A 393 -16.25 5.89 -26.37
C ALA A 393 -15.51 4.57 -26.06
N SER A 394 -15.89 3.48 -26.73
CA SER A 394 -15.19 2.20 -26.65
C SER A 394 -13.77 2.32 -27.20
N ALA A 395 -13.59 2.89 -28.40
CA ALA A 395 -12.29 3.10 -29.00
C ALA A 395 -11.36 3.92 -28.09
N ALA A 396 -11.86 5.02 -27.53
CA ALA A 396 -11.11 5.86 -26.58
C ALA A 396 -10.73 5.09 -25.29
N THR A 397 -11.63 4.25 -24.76
CA THR A 397 -11.34 3.41 -23.59
C THR A 397 -10.20 2.43 -23.88
N TYR A 398 -10.23 1.75 -25.03
CA TYR A 398 -9.18 0.80 -25.40
C TYR A 398 -7.84 1.49 -25.71
N ALA A 399 -7.88 2.67 -26.35
CA ALA A 399 -6.68 3.49 -26.52
C ALA A 399 -6.06 3.86 -25.17
N ARG A 400 -6.90 4.29 -24.20
CA ARG A 400 -6.44 4.61 -22.85
C ARG A 400 -5.83 3.41 -22.12
N LEU A 401 -6.42 2.22 -22.25
CA LEU A 401 -5.84 1.00 -21.67
C LEU A 401 -4.46 0.70 -22.26
N ASN A 402 -4.27 0.91 -23.57
CA ASN A 402 -2.99 0.70 -24.23
C ASN A 402 -1.93 1.73 -23.78
N GLU A 403 -2.30 3.01 -23.60
CA GLU A 403 -1.41 4.04 -23.04
C GLU A 403 -0.94 3.68 -21.62
N ILE A 404 -1.87 3.23 -20.77
CA ILE A 404 -1.54 2.83 -19.40
C ILE A 404 -0.69 1.56 -19.42
N ALA A 405 -1.01 0.58 -20.28
CA ALA A 405 -0.21 -0.64 -20.41
C ALA A 405 1.24 -0.34 -20.80
N ASP A 406 1.47 0.56 -21.76
CA ASP A 406 2.81 1.02 -22.14
C ASP A 406 3.55 1.63 -20.95
N THR A 407 2.88 2.53 -20.20
CA THR A 407 3.44 3.16 -18.99
C THR A 407 3.85 2.12 -17.94
N VAL A 408 2.97 1.15 -17.66
CA VAL A 408 3.20 0.12 -16.64
C VAL A 408 4.31 -0.85 -17.04
N LEU A 409 4.35 -1.26 -18.32
CA LEU A 409 5.41 -2.14 -18.85
C LEU A 409 6.78 -1.46 -18.81
N ARG A 410 6.86 -0.17 -19.17
CA ARG A 410 8.09 0.63 -19.06
C ARG A 410 8.52 0.85 -17.61
N ALA A 411 7.57 0.92 -16.68
CA ALA A 411 7.86 0.94 -15.25
C ALA A 411 8.35 -0.42 -14.70
N GLY A 412 8.38 -1.48 -15.53
CA GLY A 412 8.92 -2.78 -15.16
C GLY A 412 7.91 -3.72 -14.50
N PHE A 413 6.61 -3.57 -14.78
CA PHE A 413 5.59 -4.48 -14.26
C PHE A 413 4.83 -5.20 -15.38
N PRO A 414 4.53 -6.50 -15.23
CA PRO A 414 3.65 -7.19 -16.17
C PRO A 414 2.23 -6.62 -16.10
N VAL A 415 1.46 -6.78 -17.18
CA VAL A 415 0.13 -6.18 -17.31
C VAL A 415 -0.92 -7.24 -17.64
N ALA A 416 -2.09 -7.12 -17.00
CA ALA A 416 -3.30 -7.84 -17.36
C ALA A 416 -4.42 -6.85 -17.74
N LEU A 417 -4.75 -6.76 -19.03
CA LEU A 417 -5.87 -5.96 -19.51
C LEU A 417 -7.17 -6.75 -19.34
N ASP A 418 -8.00 -6.32 -18.37
CA ASP A 418 -9.31 -6.87 -18.06
C ASP A 418 -10.40 -6.13 -18.84
N ALA A 419 -10.65 -6.64 -20.05
CA ALA A 419 -11.70 -6.17 -20.95
C ALA A 419 -12.21 -7.32 -21.83
N THR A 420 -13.21 -7.09 -22.67
CA THR A 420 -13.81 -8.18 -23.46
C THR A 420 -12.98 -8.58 -24.69
N PHE A 421 -12.30 -7.61 -25.32
CA PHE A 421 -11.39 -7.79 -26.48
C PHE A 421 -12.02 -8.59 -27.64
N LEU A 422 -13.31 -8.35 -27.88
CA LEU A 422 -14.09 -9.11 -28.87
C LEU A 422 -13.76 -8.74 -30.30
N LYS A 423 -13.11 -7.60 -30.54
CA LYS A 423 -12.75 -7.11 -31.86
C LYS A 423 -11.28 -7.32 -32.15
N ARG A 424 -10.97 -7.78 -33.37
CA ARG A 424 -9.58 -8.04 -33.78
C ARG A 424 -8.71 -6.79 -33.68
N GLU A 425 -9.22 -5.63 -34.07
CA GLU A 425 -8.48 -4.36 -33.99
C GLU A 425 -8.00 -4.04 -32.56
N GLN A 426 -8.79 -4.38 -31.54
CA GLN A 426 -8.47 -4.14 -30.14
C GLN A 426 -7.33 -5.05 -29.68
N ARG A 427 -7.34 -6.31 -30.14
CA ARG A 427 -6.30 -7.30 -29.85
C ARG A 427 -5.00 -6.96 -30.55
N ASP A 428 -5.08 -6.61 -31.83
CA ASP A 428 -3.93 -6.15 -32.62
C ASP A 428 -3.29 -4.90 -32.00
N ALA A 429 -4.10 -3.94 -31.52
CA ALA A 429 -3.60 -2.74 -30.85
C ALA A 429 -2.86 -3.07 -29.54
N ALA A 430 -3.37 -3.98 -28.72
CA ALA A 430 -2.69 -4.43 -27.50
C ALA A 430 -1.40 -5.20 -27.82
N ALA A 431 -1.40 -6.07 -28.84
CA ALA A 431 -0.22 -6.80 -29.27
C ALA A 431 0.92 -5.86 -29.71
N LYS A 432 0.60 -4.74 -30.37
CA LYS A 432 1.59 -3.71 -30.73
C LYS A 432 2.25 -3.06 -29.51
N ILE A 433 1.53 -2.88 -28.40
CA ILE A 433 2.13 -2.38 -27.16
C ILE A 433 3.11 -3.40 -26.58
N ALA A 434 2.75 -4.68 -26.57
CA ALA A 434 3.64 -5.75 -26.15
C ALA A 434 4.93 -5.77 -27.00
N GLU A 435 4.79 -5.68 -28.32
CA GLU A 435 5.93 -5.61 -29.25
C GLU A 435 6.81 -4.38 -29.00
N ALA A 436 6.21 -3.18 -28.89
CA ALA A 436 6.93 -1.92 -28.67
C ALA A 436 7.68 -1.84 -27.32
N THR A 437 7.29 -2.69 -26.35
CA THR A 437 7.92 -2.78 -25.03
C THR A 437 8.78 -4.04 -24.86
N GLY A 438 8.86 -4.89 -25.89
CA GLY A 438 9.60 -6.16 -25.83
C GLY A 438 8.98 -7.20 -24.91
N ALA A 439 7.70 -7.05 -24.54
CA ALA A 439 6.99 -7.97 -23.67
C ALA A 439 6.32 -9.10 -24.47
N PRO A 440 6.37 -10.37 -23.99
CA PRO A 440 5.54 -11.44 -24.52
C PRO A 440 4.04 -11.12 -24.44
N PHE A 441 3.30 -11.43 -25.49
CA PHE A 441 1.85 -11.22 -25.57
C PHE A 441 1.06 -12.52 -25.39
N LEU A 442 0.00 -12.48 -24.57
CA LEU A 442 -0.87 -13.63 -24.28
C LEU A 442 -2.35 -13.25 -24.42
N ILE A 443 -3.13 -14.12 -25.06
CA ILE A 443 -4.60 -14.02 -25.10
C ILE A 443 -5.20 -15.06 -24.16
N LEU A 444 -5.89 -14.62 -23.09
CA LEU A 444 -6.57 -15.52 -22.16
C LEU A 444 -8.03 -15.68 -22.61
N ASP A 445 -8.28 -16.72 -23.40
CA ASP A 445 -9.62 -17.02 -23.94
C ASP A 445 -10.50 -17.65 -22.85
N CYS A 446 -11.28 -16.80 -22.18
CA CYS A 446 -12.08 -17.13 -21.03
C CYS A 446 -13.42 -17.73 -21.45
N ASN A 447 -13.70 -18.93 -20.96
CA ASN A 447 -14.92 -19.67 -21.24
C ASN A 447 -15.60 -20.13 -19.94
N ALA A 448 -16.92 -20.28 -20.00
CA ALA A 448 -17.73 -20.96 -18.99
C ALA A 448 -19.03 -21.44 -19.63
N PRO A 449 -19.68 -22.50 -19.10
CA PRO A 449 -21.00 -22.91 -19.54
C PRO A 449 -22.04 -21.79 -19.36
N GLN A 450 -22.96 -21.64 -20.32
CA GLN A 450 -23.99 -20.59 -20.28
C GLN A 450 -24.81 -20.60 -18.98
N ALA A 451 -25.12 -21.79 -18.44
CA ALA A 451 -25.83 -21.93 -17.17
C ALA A 451 -25.06 -21.34 -15.98
N VAL A 452 -23.73 -21.45 -15.99
CA VAL A 452 -22.86 -20.88 -14.95
C VAL A 452 -22.81 -19.36 -15.07
N ILE A 453 -22.68 -18.82 -16.28
CA ILE A 453 -22.72 -17.37 -16.53
C ILE A 453 -24.05 -16.78 -16.04
N ALA A 454 -25.17 -17.43 -16.34
CA ALA A 454 -26.50 -16.99 -15.90
C ALA A 454 -26.62 -16.98 -14.36
N ALA A 455 -26.10 -18.02 -13.68
CA ALA A 455 -26.08 -18.07 -12.22
C ALA A 455 -25.23 -16.95 -11.60
N TRP A 456 -24.03 -16.68 -12.12
CA TRP A 456 -23.18 -15.60 -11.64
C TRP A 456 -23.81 -14.22 -11.83
N LEU A 457 -24.51 -13.99 -12.95
CA LEU A 457 -25.25 -12.74 -13.16
C LEU A 457 -26.36 -12.55 -12.14
N ALA A 458 -27.14 -13.60 -11.87
CA ALA A 458 -28.21 -13.55 -10.87
C ALA A 458 -27.65 -13.23 -9.47
N GLN A 459 -26.52 -13.83 -9.10
CA GLN A 459 -25.85 -13.55 -7.81
C GLN A 459 -25.32 -12.12 -7.74
N ARG A 460 -24.73 -11.59 -8.81
CA ARG A 460 -24.24 -10.20 -8.84
C ARG A 460 -25.36 -9.18 -8.75
N GLN A 461 -26.53 -9.45 -9.31
CA GLN A 461 -27.70 -8.56 -9.16
C GLN A 461 -28.18 -8.46 -7.70
N THR A 462 -27.89 -9.47 -6.87
CA THR A 462 -28.18 -9.41 -5.43
C THR A 462 -27.08 -8.71 -4.62
N ASP A 463 -25.85 -8.66 -5.12
CA ASP A 463 -24.71 -7.98 -4.50
C ASP A 463 -24.62 -6.51 -4.96
N LYS A 464 -25.06 -5.57 -4.12
CA LYS A 464 -25.06 -4.11 -4.40
C LYS A 464 -23.67 -3.48 -4.66
N ASN A 465 -22.58 -4.24 -4.54
CA ASN A 465 -21.20 -3.77 -4.63
C ASN A 465 -20.51 -4.07 -5.98
N ASP A 466 -21.14 -4.82 -6.90
CA ASP A 466 -20.56 -5.10 -8.23
C ASP A 466 -21.12 -4.14 -9.29
N LEU A 467 -20.24 -3.35 -9.92
CA LEU A 467 -20.56 -2.24 -10.83
C LEU A 467 -20.70 -2.68 -12.30
N SER A 468 -20.85 -3.98 -12.57
CA SER A 468 -20.92 -4.50 -13.94
C SER A 468 -22.32 -4.35 -14.54
N ASP A 469 -22.44 -3.56 -15.63
CA ASP A 469 -23.69 -3.32 -16.38
C ASP A 469 -24.18 -4.50 -17.23
N ALA A 470 -23.63 -5.70 -17.03
CA ALA A 470 -23.86 -6.84 -17.92
C ALA A 470 -25.23 -7.49 -17.68
N THR A 471 -26.07 -7.51 -18.73
CA THR A 471 -27.31 -8.30 -18.78
C THR A 471 -27.15 -9.48 -19.75
N LEU A 472 -28.08 -10.45 -19.69
CA LEU A 472 -28.09 -11.58 -20.65
C LEU A 472 -28.16 -11.08 -22.11
N THR A 473 -28.97 -10.05 -22.38
CA THR A 473 -29.08 -9.43 -23.71
C THR A 473 -27.76 -8.80 -24.19
N VAL A 474 -27.00 -8.17 -23.28
CA VAL A 474 -25.66 -7.65 -23.60
C VAL A 474 -24.72 -8.79 -24.01
N ILE A 475 -24.77 -9.92 -23.29
CA ILE A 475 -23.91 -11.08 -23.57
C ILE A 475 -24.25 -11.71 -24.91
N GLU A 476 -25.53 -11.92 -25.22
CA GLU A 476 -25.97 -12.46 -26.51
C GLU A 476 -25.52 -11.54 -27.66
N GLY A 477 -25.69 -10.22 -27.51
CA GLY A 477 -25.21 -9.23 -28.47
C GLY A 477 -23.68 -9.27 -28.65
N GLN A 478 -22.93 -9.48 -27.56
CA GLN A 478 -21.48 -9.64 -27.61
C GLN A 478 -21.05 -10.95 -28.29
N GLN A 479 -21.75 -12.06 -28.04
CA GLN A 479 -21.48 -13.34 -28.70
C GLN A 479 -21.72 -13.26 -30.21
N ALA A 480 -22.80 -12.60 -30.64
CA ALA A 480 -23.14 -12.43 -32.04
C ALA A 480 -22.14 -11.53 -32.79
N ASN A 481 -21.58 -10.53 -32.11
CA ASN A 481 -20.70 -9.53 -32.71
C ASN A 481 -19.20 -9.77 -32.45
N ARG A 482 -18.79 -10.92 -31.92
CA ARG A 482 -17.37 -11.20 -31.67
C ARG A 482 -16.65 -11.64 -32.95
N ASP A 483 -15.44 -11.13 -33.14
CA ASP A 483 -14.56 -11.62 -34.20
C ASP A 483 -13.83 -12.87 -33.67
N PRO A 484 -13.83 -14.00 -34.42
CA PRO A 484 -13.12 -15.20 -33.99
C PRO A 484 -11.62 -14.94 -33.85
N LEU A 485 -10.95 -15.71 -32.98
CA LEU A 485 -9.49 -15.72 -32.93
C LEU A 485 -8.94 -16.30 -34.24
N SER A 486 -7.99 -15.62 -34.84
CA SER A 486 -7.27 -16.09 -36.02
C SER A 486 -6.35 -17.26 -35.70
N ALA A 487 -5.84 -17.95 -36.73
CA ALA A 487 -4.88 -19.05 -36.53
C ALA A 487 -3.60 -18.59 -35.80
N GLU A 488 -3.13 -17.37 -36.05
CA GLU A 488 -1.97 -16.78 -35.38
C GLU A 488 -2.28 -16.45 -33.92
N GLU A 489 -3.46 -15.89 -33.66
CA GLU A 489 -3.90 -15.57 -32.30
C GLU A 489 -4.08 -16.83 -31.45
N LEU A 490 -4.53 -17.95 -32.05
CA LEU A 490 -4.66 -19.22 -31.36
C LEU A 490 -3.32 -19.74 -30.81
N LEU A 491 -2.19 -19.47 -31.49
CA LEU A 491 -0.85 -19.83 -31.02
C LEU A 491 -0.42 -19.00 -29.79
N LEU A 492 -0.94 -17.79 -29.67
CA LEU A 492 -0.71 -16.87 -28.55
C LEU A 492 -1.79 -17.00 -27.46
N SER A 493 -2.81 -17.83 -27.70
CA SER A 493 -3.95 -17.97 -26.81
C SER A 493 -3.80 -19.12 -25.82
N LYS A 494 -4.37 -18.93 -24.65
CA LYS A 494 -4.63 -20.01 -23.70
C LYS A 494 -6.10 -19.97 -23.31
N ARG A 495 -6.78 -21.08 -23.58
CA ARG A 495 -8.16 -21.28 -23.12
C ARG A 495 -8.20 -21.49 -21.60
N VAL A 496 -9.11 -20.79 -20.93
CA VAL A 496 -9.30 -20.83 -19.48
C VAL A 496 -10.78 -21.12 -19.19
N GLU A 497 -11.06 -22.29 -18.63
CA GLU A 497 -12.41 -22.63 -18.16
C GLU A 497 -12.60 -21.99 -16.77
N THR A 498 -13.20 -20.81 -16.75
CA THR A 498 -13.24 -19.95 -15.56
C THR A 498 -14.09 -20.49 -14.42
N ASN A 499 -14.94 -21.48 -14.69
CA ASN A 499 -15.68 -22.23 -13.69
C ASN A 499 -14.87 -23.37 -13.05
N GLU A 500 -13.64 -23.63 -13.53
CA GLU A 500 -12.76 -24.69 -13.04
C GLU A 500 -11.47 -24.10 -12.49
N SER A 501 -11.30 -24.13 -11.16
CA SER A 501 -10.12 -23.57 -10.48
C SER A 501 -8.79 -24.18 -10.96
N GLY A 502 -8.78 -25.47 -11.30
CA GLY A 502 -7.58 -26.18 -11.76
C GLY A 502 -6.98 -25.61 -13.05
N THR A 503 -7.80 -25.02 -13.93
CA THR A 503 -7.30 -24.42 -15.18
C THR A 503 -6.52 -23.14 -14.94
N LEU A 504 -6.91 -22.34 -13.94
CA LEU A 504 -6.25 -21.11 -13.53
C LEU A 504 -4.90 -21.37 -12.89
N ASP A 505 -4.83 -22.37 -12.01
CA ASP A 505 -3.56 -22.73 -11.36
C ASP A 505 -2.57 -23.31 -12.37
N ALA A 506 -3.05 -24.11 -13.34
CA ALA A 506 -2.24 -24.60 -14.45
C ALA A 506 -1.74 -23.46 -15.35
N LEU A 507 -2.58 -22.45 -15.64
CA LEU A 507 -2.18 -21.25 -16.40
C LEU A 507 -1.05 -20.51 -15.70
N VAL A 508 -1.20 -20.22 -14.40
CA VAL A 508 -0.19 -19.52 -13.60
C VAL A 508 1.13 -20.28 -13.58
N ALA A 509 1.09 -21.60 -13.38
CA ALA A 509 2.28 -22.45 -13.38
C ALA A 509 2.99 -22.43 -14.74
N GLN A 510 2.24 -22.50 -15.84
CA GLN A 510 2.79 -22.46 -17.20
C GLN A 510 3.45 -21.11 -17.51
N ILE A 511 2.83 -19.99 -17.10
CA ILE A 511 3.43 -18.66 -17.27
C ILE A 511 4.73 -18.57 -16.46
N ARG A 512 4.73 -18.98 -15.18
CA ARG A 512 5.96 -18.97 -14.34
C ARG A 512 7.09 -19.76 -14.98
N GLN A 513 6.81 -20.96 -15.48
CA GLN A 513 7.84 -21.81 -16.09
C GLN A 513 8.46 -21.19 -17.34
N ARG A 514 7.69 -20.40 -18.09
CA ARG A 514 8.20 -19.68 -19.27
C ARG A 514 9.03 -18.47 -18.87
N LEU A 515 8.57 -17.70 -17.87
CA LEU A 515 9.27 -16.52 -17.37
C LEU A 515 10.55 -16.86 -16.60
N SER A 516 10.66 -18.05 -15.99
CA SER A 516 11.87 -18.47 -15.27
C SER A 516 12.98 -19.02 -16.19
N ARG A 517 12.72 -19.15 -17.49
CA ARG A 517 13.67 -19.66 -18.50
C ARG A 517 14.27 -18.55 -19.37
N SER A 518 13.72 -17.34 -19.27
CA SER A 518 14.23 -16.08 -19.82
C SER A 518 15.01 -15.34 -18.75
#